data_AF-A0A7W2I7X9-F1
#
_entry.id   AF-A0A7W2I7X9-F1
#
_cell.length_a   1.000
_cell.length_b   1.000
_cell.length_c   1.000
_cell.angle_alpha   90.00
_cell.angle_beta   90.00
_cell.angle_gamma   90.00
#
_symmetry.space_group_name_H-M   'P 1'
#
loop_
_entity.id
_entity.type
_entity.pdbx_description
1 polymer ?
#
loop_
_entity_poly.entity_id
_entity_poly.type
_entity_poly.pdbx_seq_one_letter_code
_entity_poly.pdbx_strand_id
1 'polypeptide(L)'
;MALDHIDIDISVAKRRELGRPVHVMQTGQKLKQLAVVFLIESDWRNVVVTLGYADILVLGFEIPTGKEGAAAADAARCLRQAQDDLLRGKYDAVVSQCRLAVEGISIGSAEASAASVSVAKYTNGKERKLMTKSERALFIGEAIRHFTHLAHHPNPDGTQETFNRAEAQAILACTVAFVDGALSRARSKID
;
A
#
# COMPACT_ATOMS: atom_id res chain seq x y z
N MET A 1 14.88 16.22 29.06
CA MET A 1 13.99 15.04 29.05
C MET A 1 14.71 13.99 28.24
N ALA A 2 15.29 12.99 28.91
CA ALA A 2 16.12 11.96 28.28
C ALA A 2 15.21 10.95 27.56
N LEU A 3 15.57 10.60 26.33
CA LEU A 3 14.95 9.50 25.59
C LEU A 3 15.63 8.22 26.05
N ASP A 4 14.93 7.42 26.86
CA ASP A 4 15.38 6.09 27.23
C ASP A 4 15.35 5.18 25.99
N HIS A 5 16.47 4.50 25.78
CA HIS A 5 16.61 3.44 24.78
C HIS A 5 15.67 2.28 25.14
N ILE A 6 14.70 1.99 24.27
CA ILE A 6 13.90 0.77 24.35
C ILE A 6 14.65 -0.31 23.57
N ASP A 7 15.37 -1.17 24.28
CA ASP A 7 15.86 -2.44 23.75
C ASP A 7 14.69 -3.44 23.70
N ILE A 8 14.29 -3.85 22.50
CA ILE A 8 13.30 -4.90 22.29
C ILE A 8 14.04 -6.23 22.14
N ASP A 9 14.11 -7.01 23.22
CA ASP A 9 14.67 -8.35 23.22
C ASP A 9 13.65 -9.36 22.69
N ILE A 10 13.78 -9.78 21.42
CA ILE A 10 12.94 -10.80 20.80
C ILE A 10 13.58 -12.17 21.02
N SER A 11 13.33 -12.76 22.17
CA SER A 11 13.77 -14.12 22.49
C SER A 11 12.82 -15.16 21.83
N VAL A 12 13.31 -15.78 20.76
CA VAL A 12 12.61 -16.88 20.05
C VAL A 12 12.60 -18.13 20.94
N ALA A 13 11.42 -18.47 21.49
CA ALA A 13 11.21 -19.65 22.30
C ALA A 13 11.45 -20.95 21.49
N LYS A 14 12.58 -21.61 21.76
CA LYS A 14 12.97 -22.88 21.14
C LYS A 14 12.34 -24.06 21.92
N ARG A 15 11.17 -24.54 21.51
CA ARG A 15 10.64 -25.83 22.00
C ARG A 15 11.38 -27.00 21.33
N ARG A 16 12.23 -27.69 22.10
CA ARG A 16 12.68 -29.07 21.83
C ARG A 16 11.59 -30.01 22.32
N GLU A 17 11.19 -31.00 21.51
CA GLU A 17 11.11 -32.41 21.94
C GLU A 17 10.69 -33.40 20.83
N LEU A 18 11.38 -34.54 20.87
CA LEU A 18 11.08 -35.89 20.34
C LEU A 18 11.33 -36.20 18.86
N GLY A 19 12.31 -37.11 18.67
CA GLY A 19 12.93 -37.45 17.40
C GLY A 19 12.13 -38.39 16.51
N ARG A 20 11.97 -37.96 15.27
CA ARG A 20 11.87 -38.80 14.06
C ARG A 20 12.57 -38.08 12.91
N PRO A 21 13.30 -38.77 12.02
CA PRO A 21 13.90 -38.13 10.86
C PRO A 21 12.80 -37.93 9.82
N VAL A 22 12.27 -36.70 9.72
CA VAL A 22 11.36 -36.31 8.64
C VAL A 22 12.21 -35.63 7.57
N HIS A 23 12.09 -36.10 6.33
CA HIS A 23 12.70 -35.54 5.13
C HIS A 23 12.76 -34.01 5.15
N VAL A 24 13.95 -33.47 5.45
CA VAL A 24 14.26 -32.05 5.38
C VAL A 24 14.75 -31.76 3.97
N MET A 25 13.85 -31.56 3.02
CA MET A 25 14.18 -30.81 1.80
C MET A 25 12.89 -30.53 1.02
N GLN A 26 12.20 -29.44 1.40
CA GLN A 26 11.34 -28.57 0.57
C GLN A 26 10.39 -27.70 1.43
N THR A 27 10.26 -28.00 2.73
CA THR A 27 9.33 -27.28 3.62
C THR A 27 9.87 -25.94 4.16
N GLY A 28 11.19 -25.71 4.11
CA GLY A 28 11.82 -24.53 4.73
C GLY A 28 11.50 -23.20 4.06
N GLN A 29 11.14 -23.21 2.78
CA GLN A 29 10.84 -21.98 2.03
C GLN A 29 9.37 -21.53 2.25
N LYS A 30 8.43 -22.49 2.29
CA LYS A 30 7.04 -22.23 2.68
C LYS A 30 6.90 -21.85 4.16
N LEU A 31 7.69 -22.44 5.06
CA LEU A 31 7.67 -22.10 6.49
C LEU A 31 8.25 -20.71 6.80
N LYS A 32 9.25 -20.23 6.05
CA LYS A 32 9.74 -18.84 6.21
C LYS A 32 8.71 -17.82 5.76
N GLN A 33 7.98 -18.11 4.68
CA GLN A 33 6.90 -17.25 4.19
C GLN A 33 5.70 -17.25 5.16
N LEU A 34 5.34 -18.41 5.73
CA LEU A 34 4.29 -18.50 6.74
C LEU A 34 4.69 -17.84 8.08
N ALA A 35 5.94 -18.01 8.52
CA ALA A 35 6.40 -17.47 9.79
C ALA A 35 6.54 -15.93 9.78
N VAL A 36 6.88 -15.32 8.63
CA VAL A 36 6.94 -13.86 8.50
C VAL A 36 5.53 -13.24 8.50
N VAL A 37 4.51 -13.96 8.02
CA VAL A 37 3.12 -13.47 8.03
C VAL A 37 2.49 -13.59 9.42
N PHE A 38 2.74 -14.67 10.16
CA PHE A 38 2.13 -14.89 11.48
C PHE A 38 2.80 -14.14 12.65
N LEU A 39 4.08 -13.75 12.55
CA LEU A 39 4.77 -13.00 13.62
C LEU A 39 4.41 -11.50 13.67
N ILE A 40 3.69 -10.97 12.70
CA ILE A 40 3.45 -9.52 12.59
C ILE A 40 2.04 -9.15 13.04
N GLU A 41 1.01 -9.95 12.73
CA GLU A 41 -0.37 -9.50 12.94
C GLU A 41 -0.87 -9.62 14.40
N SER A 42 -0.59 -10.74 15.08
CA SER A 42 -1.01 -10.93 16.48
C SER A 42 -0.19 -10.09 17.46
N ASP A 43 1.09 -9.89 17.17
CA ASP A 43 2.00 -9.18 18.05
C ASP A 43 1.83 -7.66 17.93
N TRP A 44 1.60 -7.11 16.73
CA TRP A 44 1.36 -5.67 16.58
C TRP A 44 0.10 -5.19 17.27
N ARG A 45 -0.99 -5.96 17.22
CA ARG A 45 -2.20 -5.60 17.97
C ARG A 45 -1.91 -5.55 19.47
N ASN A 46 -1.20 -6.54 20.01
CA ASN A 46 -0.85 -6.56 21.43
C ASN A 46 0.08 -5.41 21.81
N VAL A 47 1.06 -5.07 20.96
CA VAL A 47 1.94 -3.90 21.14
C VAL A 47 1.12 -2.61 21.15
N VAL A 48 0.26 -2.39 20.16
CA VAL A 48 -0.59 -1.20 20.04
C VAL A 48 -1.55 -1.07 21.24
N VAL A 49 -2.16 -2.17 21.68
CA VAL A 49 -3.01 -2.20 22.87
C VAL A 49 -2.21 -1.91 24.14
N THR A 50 -1.03 -2.51 24.29
CA THR A 50 -0.14 -2.30 25.46
C THR A 50 0.34 -0.86 25.55
N LEU A 51 0.55 -0.20 24.41
CA LEU A 51 0.90 1.22 24.33
C LEU A 51 -0.29 2.17 24.56
N GLY A 52 -1.50 1.65 24.84
CA GLY A 52 -2.69 2.45 25.12
C GLY A 52 -3.45 2.93 23.88
N TYR A 53 -3.15 2.39 22.70
CA TYR A 53 -3.72 2.80 21.42
C TYR A 53 -4.68 1.76 20.83
N ALA A 54 -5.48 1.11 21.68
CA ALA A 54 -6.38 0.00 21.29
C ALA A 54 -7.37 0.36 20.16
N ASP A 55 -7.62 1.65 19.92
CA ASP A 55 -8.52 2.17 18.90
C ASP A 55 -7.85 2.42 17.53
N ILE A 56 -6.61 1.95 17.32
CA ILE A 56 -5.91 2.05 16.04
C ILE A 56 -6.08 0.78 15.21
N LEU A 57 -6.53 0.95 13.96
CA LEU A 57 -6.52 -0.10 12.95
C LEU A 57 -5.14 -0.18 12.28
N VAL A 58 -4.52 -1.35 12.30
CA VAL A 58 -3.27 -1.65 11.57
C VAL A 58 -3.60 -2.54 10.38
N LEU A 59 -3.24 -2.10 9.17
CA LEU A 59 -3.37 -2.88 7.94
C LEU A 59 -1.99 -3.17 7.38
N GLY A 60 -1.67 -4.45 7.17
CA GLY A 60 -0.46 -4.88 6.49
C GLY A 60 -0.69 -4.93 4.98
N PHE A 61 0.23 -4.36 4.20
CA PHE A 61 0.22 -4.43 2.74
C PHE A 61 1.57 -4.92 2.24
N GLU A 62 1.57 -5.74 1.18
CA GLU A 62 2.82 -6.16 0.55
C GLU A 62 3.38 -5.01 -0.30
N ILE A 63 4.50 -4.42 0.13
CA ILE A 63 5.24 -3.51 -0.74
C ILE A 63 6.01 -4.36 -1.77
N PRO A 64 5.94 -4.04 -3.07
CA PRO A 64 6.56 -4.84 -4.11
C PRO A 64 8.08 -4.94 -3.91
N THR A 65 8.64 -6.09 -4.29
CA THR A 65 10.07 -6.35 -4.12
C THR A 65 10.90 -5.99 -5.36
N GLY A 66 10.23 -5.61 -6.44
CA GLY A 66 10.84 -5.27 -7.73
C GLY A 66 11.02 -6.48 -8.66
N LYS A 67 10.72 -7.68 -8.18
CA LYS A 67 10.69 -8.91 -9.00
C LYS A 67 9.54 -8.91 -10.02
N GLU A 68 8.53 -8.07 -9.76
CA GLU A 68 7.34 -7.89 -10.56
C GLU A 68 7.54 -6.93 -11.76
N GLY A 69 8.76 -6.39 -11.92
CA GLY A 69 9.14 -5.50 -13.02
C GLY A 69 9.44 -4.07 -12.57
N ALA A 70 9.95 -3.26 -13.50
CA ALA A 70 10.39 -1.88 -13.23
C ALA A 70 9.27 -1.00 -12.65
N ALA A 71 8.07 -1.08 -13.22
CA ALA A 71 6.89 -0.36 -12.73
C ALA A 71 6.59 -0.64 -11.24
N ALA A 72 6.64 -1.92 -10.84
CA ALA A 72 6.41 -2.31 -9.45
C ALA A 72 7.54 -1.85 -8.52
N ALA A 73 8.80 -1.89 -8.99
CA ALA A 73 9.94 -1.38 -8.25
C ALA A 73 9.85 0.14 -8.02
N ASP A 74 9.45 0.89 -9.04
CA ASP A 74 9.27 2.34 -8.93
C ASP A 74 8.11 2.71 -8.01
N ALA A 75 6.98 2.00 -8.10
CA ALA A 75 5.87 2.19 -7.18
C ALA A 75 6.28 1.89 -5.73
N ALA A 76 7.02 0.80 -5.50
CA ALA A 76 7.57 0.48 -4.17
C ALA A 76 8.47 1.59 -3.63
N ARG A 77 9.34 2.15 -4.47
CA ARG A 77 10.22 3.28 -4.11
C ARG A 77 9.39 4.51 -3.73
N CYS A 78 8.39 4.86 -4.53
CA CYS A 78 7.52 6.00 -4.25
C CYS A 78 6.74 5.82 -2.94
N LEU A 79 6.17 4.63 -2.69
CA LEU A 79 5.44 4.35 -1.45
C LEU A 79 6.33 4.42 -0.20
N ARG A 80 7.57 3.92 -0.28
CA ARG A 80 8.54 4.06 0.82
C ARG A 80 8.89 5.51 1.07
N GLN A 81 9.14 6.29 0.02
CA GLN A 81 9.41 7.72 0.12
C GLN A 81 8.21 8.49 0.72
N ALA A 82 6.99 8.15 0.32
CA ALA A 82 5.76 8.74 0.85
C ALA A 82 5.60 8.48 2.36
N GLN A 83 5.88 7.25 2.82
CA GLN A 83 5.88 6.94 4.25
C GLN A 83 6.91 7.79 5.01
N ASP A 84 8.10 7.91 4.44
CA ASP A 84 9.21 8.69 4.97
C ASP A 84 8.89 10.20 5.06
N ASP A 85 8.22 10.74 4.05
CA ASP A 85 7.77 12.13 4.01
C ASP A 85 6.62 12.38 4.99
N LEU A 86 5.72 11.41 5.17
CA LEU A 86 4.63 11.48 6.14
C LEU A 86 5.17 11.59 7.57
N LEU A 87 6.18 10.79 7.91
CA LEU A 87 6.84 10.82 9.22
C LEU A 87 7.54 12.16 9.49
N ARG A 88 8.00 12.84 8.42
CA ARG A 88 8.65 14.16 8.49
C ARG A 88 7.69 15.34 8.38
N GLY A 89 6.38 15.10 8.28
CA GLY A 89 5.36 16.15 8.15
C GLY A 89 5.31 16.83 6.77
N LYS A 90 5.88 16.21 5.73
CA LYS A 90 5.92 16.75 4.35
C LYS A 90 4.73 16.30 3.53
N TYR A 91 3.53 16.73 3.89
CA TYR A 91 2.27 16.16 3.38
C TYR A 91 2.07 16.30 1.87
N ASP A 92 2.40 17.44 1.26
CA ASP A 92 2.32 17.60 -0.19
C ASP A 92 3.28 16.66 -0.94
N ALA A 93 4.45 16.36 -0.34
CA ALA A 93 5.39 15.39 -0.90
C ALA A 93 4.82 13.97 -0.83
N VAL A 94 4.11 13.60 0.26
CA VAL A 94 3.38 12.32 0.35
C VAL A 94 2.42 12.17 -0.83
N VAL A 95 1.61 13.19 -1.08
CA VAL A 95 0.61 13.16 -2.16
C VAL A 95 1.27 13.06 -3.53
N SER A 96 2.36 13.81 -3.76
CA SER A 96 3.15 13.73 -4.99
C SER A 96 3.72 12.33 -5.22
N GLN A 97 4.29 11.70 -4.20
CA GLN A 97 4.79 10.32 -4.29
C GLN A 97 3.66 9.31 -4.54
N CYS A 98 2.49 9.50 -3.94
CA CYS A 98 1.32 8.65 -4.19
C CYS A 98 0.87 8.70 -5.65
N ARG A 99 0.89 9.90 -6.26
CA ARG A 99 0.61 10.06 -7.70
C ARG A 99 1.57 9.25 -8.55
N LEU A 100 2.88 9.41 -8.32
CA LEU A 100 3.92 8.72 -9.07
C LEU A 100 3.80 7.20 -8.93
N ALA A 101 3.41 6.69 -7.77
CA ALA A 101 3.17 5.27 -7.56
C ALA A 101 2.00 4.74 -8.40
N VAL A 102 0.87 5.47 -8.43
CA VAL A 102 -0.32 5.08 -9.20
C VAL A 102 -0.06 5.15 -10.70
N GLU A 103 0.56 6.23 -11.16
CA GLU A 103 0.96 6.37 -12.57
C GLU A 103 1.95 5.27 -12.95
N GLY A 104 2.97 5.01 -12.12
CA GLY A 104 3.97 3.96 -12.34
C GLY A 104 3.38 2.57 -12.58
N ILE A 105 2.36 2.18 -11.80
CA ILE A 105 1.66 0.89 -11.97
C ILE A 105 0.73 0.87 -13.20
N SER A 106 0.19 2.03 -13.60
CA SER A 106 -0.85 2.12 -14.63
C SER A 106 -0.30 2.24 -16.07
N ILE A 107 1.03 2.29 -16.27
CA ILE A 107 1.65 2.53 -17.58
C ILE A 107 1.80 1.22 -18.38
N GLY A 108 0.66 0.75 -18.87
CA GLY A 108 0.55 0.08 -20.16
C GLY A 108 -0.54 0.79 -20.97
N SER A 109 -0.34 1.05 -22.26
CA SER A 109 -1.31 1.79 -23.09
C SER A 109 -2.74 1.19 -23.07
N ALA A 110 -2.82 -0.13 -22.83
CA ALA A 110 -4.07 -0.85 -22.66
C ALA A 110 -4.80 -0.53 -21.34
N GLU A 111 -4.08 -0.35 -20.23
CA GLU A 111 -4.69 -0.05 -18.92
C GLU A 111 -5.14 1.41 -18.83
N ALA A 112 -4.37 2.36 -19.39
CA ALA A 112 -4.79 3.76 -19.47
C ALA A 112 -6.11 3.92 -20.27
N SER A 113 -6.25 3.18 -21.38
CA SER A 113 -7.48 3.16 -22.17
C SER A 113 -8.66 2.55 -21.38
N ALA A 114 -8.42 1.45 -20.67
CA ALA A 114 -9.43 0.80 -19.84
C ALA A 114 -9.85 1.66 -18.64
N ALA A 115 -8.95 2.45 -18.08
CA ALA A 115 -9.21 3.39 -17.00
C ALA A 115 -10.15 4.51 -17.47
N SER A 116 -9.87 5.12 -18.63
CA SER A 116 -10.75 6.13 -19.24
C SER A 116 -12.16 5.59 -19.51
N VAL A 117 -12.26 4.37 -20.05
CA VAL A 117 -13.56 3.68 -20.24
C VAL A 117 -14.27 3.46 -18.91
N SER A 118 -13.54 3.10 -17.85
CA SER A 118 -14.12 2.89 -16.52
C SER A 118 -14.66 4.19 -15.92
N VAL A 119 -13.99 5.32 -16.12
CA VAL A 119 -14.47 6.66 -15.74
C VAL A 119 -15.74 7.00 -16.50
N ALA A 120 -15.78 6.81 -17.82
CA ALA A 120 -16.95 7.07 -18.65
C ALA A 120 -18.16 6.22 -18.25
N LYS A 121 -17.94 4.94 -17.93
CA LYS A 121 -19.00 4.05 -17.40
C LYS A 121 -19.53 4.52 -16.05
N TYR A 122 -18.67 5.04 -15.18
CA TYR A 122 -19.09 5.54 -13.87
C TYR A 122 -19.98 6.78 -14.00
N THR A 123 -19.62 7.72 -14.88
CA THR A 123 -20.39 8.95 -15.12
C THR A 123 -21.68 8.69 -15.89
N ASN A 124 -21.74 7.63 -16.69
CA ASN A 124 -22.96 7.17 -17.34
C ASN A 124 -23.81 6.30 -16.39
N GLY A 125 -24.84 6.90 -15.77
CA GLY A 125 -25.67 6.26 -14.74
C GLY A 125 -26.31 4.91 -15.11
N LYS A 126 -26.50 4.61 -16.41
CA LYS A 126 -26.99 3.29 -16.87
C LYS A 126 -25.88 2.24 -16.85
N GLU A 127 -24.69 2.60 -17.28
CA GLU A 127 -23.53 1.70 -17.40
C GLU A 127 -22.79 1.51 -16.07
N ARG A 128 -22.93 2.44 -15.12
CA ARG A 128 -22.36 2.32 -13.76
C ARG A 128 -22.73 1.01 -13.07
N LYS A 129 -23.94 0.51 -13.29
CA LYS A 129 -24.40 -0.77 -12.71
C LYS A 129 -23.75 -1.99 -13.38
N LEU A 130 -23.27 -1.84 -14.61
CA LEU A 130 -22.65 -2.89 -15.41
C LEU A 130 -21.12 -2.98 -15.18
N MET A 131 -20.54 -2.05 -14.43
CA MET A 131 -19.10 -2.07 -14.13
C MET A 131 -18.70 -3.33 -13.36
N THR A 132 -17.76 -4.07 -13.93
CA THR A 132 -17.07 -5.21 -13.33
C THR A 132 -16.20 -4.77 -12.14
N LYS A 133 -15.76 -5.73 -11.33
CA LYS A 133 -14.81 -5.48 -10.23
C LYS A 133 -13.52 -4.81 -10.72
N SER A 134 -13.00 -5.25 -11.86
CA SER A 134 -11.77 -4.71 -12.46
C SER A 134 -11.95 -3.26 -12.93
N GLU A 135 -13.06 -2.94 -13.58
CA GLU A 135 -13.37 -1.56 -13.99
C GLU A 135 -13.54 -0.64 -12.78
N ARG A 136 -14.16 -1.12 -11.70
CA ARG A 136 -14.26 -0.36 -10.45
C ARG A 136 -12.89 -0.11 -9.82
N ALA A 137 -11.98 -1.08 -9.87
CA ALA A 137 -10.62 -0.91 -9.39
C ALA A 137 -9.85 0.13 -10.22
N LEU A 138 -9.98 0.10 -11.55
CA LEU A 138 -9.39 1.11 -12.43
C LEU A 138 -9.96 2.51 -12.16
N PHE A 139 -11.26 2.62 -11.94
CA PHE A 139 -11.89 3.88 -11.55
C PHE A 139 -11.35 4.43 -10.22
N ILE A 140 -11.08 3.56 -9.22
CA ILE A 140 -10.44 3.98 -7.96
C ILE A 140 -9.03 4.54 -8.22
N GLY A 141 -8.24 3.87 -9.07
CA GLY A 141 -6.92 4.37 -9.47
C GLY A 141 -6.98 5.77 -10.09
N GLU A 142 -7.94 6.00 -10.99
CA GLU A 142 -8.16 7.32 -11.57
C GLU A 142 -8.62 8.35 -10.55
N ALA A 143 -9.49 8.00 -9.61
CA ALA A 143 -9.91 8.89 -8.54
C ALA A 143 -8.70 9.31 -7.66
N ILE A 144 -7.80 8.38 -7.33
CA ILE A 144 -6.55 8.67 -6.61
C ILE A 144 -5.65 9.59 -7.45
N ARG A 145 -5.48 9.30 -8.75
CA ARG A 145 -4.69 10.13 -9.68
C ARG A 145 -5.23 11.55 -9.76
N HIS A 146 -6.56 11.72 -9.82
CA HIS A 146 -7.20 13.03 -9.85
C HIS A 146 -7.04 13.78 -8.52
N PHE A 147 -7.27 13.13 -7.39
CA PHE A 147 -7.11 13.75 -6.07
C PHE A 147 -5.67 14.22 -5.80
N THR A 148 -4.70 13.47 -6.30
CA THR A 148 -3.26 13.77 -6.15
C THR A 148 -2.75 14.80 -7.18
N HIS A 149 -3.60 15.28 -8.09
CA HIS A 149 -3.25 16.26 -9.11
C HIS A 149 -3.65 17.67 -8.68
N LEU A 150 -2.95 18.23 -7.69
CA LEU A 150 -3.15 19.63 -7.34
C LEU A 150 -2.60 20.58 -8.41
N ALA A 151 -3.31 21.67 -8.62
CA ALA A 151 -2.80 22.83 -9.31
C ALA A 151 -1.62 23.43 -8.54
N HIS A 152 -0.47 23.57 -9.20
CA HIS A 152 0.68 24.31 -8.65
C HIS A 152 0.55 25.84 -8.80
N HIS A 153 -0.58 26.30 -9.35
CA HIS A 153 -0.89 27.72 -9.40
C HIS A 153 -1.72 28.12 -8.18
N PRO A 154 -1.53 29.33 -7.63
CA PRO A 154 -2.43 29.88 -6.64
C PRO A 154 -3.86 29.88 -7.17
N ASN A 155 -4.81 29.65 -6.28
CA ASN A 155 -6.22 29.84 -6.57
C ASN A 155 -6.50 31.30 -6.98
N PRO A 156 -7.66 31.58 -7.61
CA PRO A 156 -8.03 32.95 -7.99
C PRO A 156 -8.06 33.96 -6.82
N ASP A 157 -8.19 33.48 -5.59
CA ASP A 157 -8.14 34.25 -4.35
C ASP A 157 -6.73 34.35 -3.73
N GLY A 158 -5.72 33.78 -4.40
CA GLY A 158 -4.33 33.77 -3.97
C GLY A 158 -3.99 32.69 -2.93
N THR A 159 -4.94 31.84 -2.52
CA THR A 159 -4.63 30.73 -1.61
C THR A 159 -3.99 29.57 -2.35
N GLN A 160 -3.29 28.72 -1.61
CA GLN A 160 -2.79 27.44 -2.11
C GLN A 160 -3.48 26.33 -1.33
N GLU A 161 -4.10 25.38 -2.03
CA GLU A 161 -4.56 24.14 -1.39
C GLU A 161 -3.33 23.37 -0.91
N THR A 162 -3.32 23.04 0.38
CA THR A 162 -2.25 22.26 1.02
C THR A 162 -2.87 21.05 1.69
N PHE A 163 -2.12 19.96 1.75
CA PHE A 163 -2.59 18.77 2.46
C PHE A 163 -2.22 18.79 3.93
N ASN A 164 -3.17 18.39 4.77
CA ASN A 164 -2.89 18.10 6.16
C ASN A 164 -2.47 16.63 6.36
N ARG A 165 -2.09 16.29 7.60
CA ARG A 165 -1.66 14.93 7.97
C ARG A 165 -2.71 13.86 7.66
N ALA A 166 -3.98 14.14 7.97
CA ALA A 166 -5.05 13.15 7.84
C ALA A 166 -5.35 12.87 6.36
N GLU A 167 -5.34 13.89 5.51
CA GLU A 167 -5.48 13.76 4.06
C GLU A 167 -4.31 12.97 3.45
N ALA A 168 -3.07 13.31 3.84
CA ALA A 168 -1.88 12.58 3.40
C ALA A 168 -1.89 11.11 3.84
N GLN A 169 -2.36 10.82 5.06
CA GLN A 169 -2.55 9.45 5.54
C GLN A 169 -3.61 8.70 4.74
N ALA A 170 -4.76 9.32 4.51
CA ALA A 170 -5.85 8.71 3.77
C ALA A 170 -5.41 8.37 2.34
N ILE A 171 -4.78 9.32 1.63
CA ILE A 171 -4.36 9.08 0.25
C ILE A 171 -3.24 8.04 0.17
N LEU A 172 -2.30 8.03 1.11
CA LEU A 172 -1.27 6.98 1.19
C LEU A 172 -1.91 5.61 1.38
N ALA A 173 -2.86 5.47 2.30
CA ALA A 173 -3.55 4.21 2.53
C ALA A 173 -4.31 3.73 1.28
N CYS A 174 -5.05 4.62 0.61
CA CYS A 174 -5.73 4.30 -0.65
C CYS A 174 -4.74 3.87 -1.75
N THR A 175 -3.61 4.57 -1.86
CA THR A 175 -2.57 4.30 -2.87
C THR A 175 -1.93 2.95 -2.64
N VAL A 176 -1.53 2.63 -1.40
CA VAL A 176 -0.94 1.34 -1.05
C VAL A 176 -1.92 0.20 -1.35
N ALA A 177 -3.19 0.33 -0.93
CA ALA A 177 -4.22 -0.68 -1.20
C ALA A 177 -4.47 -0.88 -2.72
N PHE A 178 -4.43 0.21 -3.50
CA PHE A 178 -4.57 0.13 -4.95
C PHE A 178 -3.39 -0.60 -5.61
N VAL A 179 -2.15 -0.25 -5.24
CA VAL A 179 -0.91 -0.86 -5.78
C VAL A 179 -0.84 -2.36 -5.44
N ASP A 180 -1.10 -2.71 -4.18
CA ASP A 180 -1.15 -4.10 -3.72
C ASP A 180 -2.19 -4.91 -4.50
N GLY A 181 -3.41 -4.38 -4.62
CA GLY A 181 -4.48 -4.99 -5.39
C GLY A 181 -4.17 -5.12 -6.89
N ALA A 182 -3.46 -4.15 -7.49
CA ALA A 182 -3.07 -4.19 -8.90
C ALA A 182 -2.05 -5.29 -9.17
N LEU A 183 -1.06 -5.44 -8.29
CA LEU A 183 -0.04 -6.46 -8.42
C LEU A 183 -0.58 -7.87 -8.13
N SER A 184 -1.48 -8.00 -7.17
CA SER A 184 -2.21 -9.25 -6.93
C SER A 184 -2.94 -9.73 -8.19
N ARG A 185 -3.61 -8.82 -8.91
CA ARG A 185 -4.27 -9.13 -10.19
C ARG A 185 -3.30 -9.48 -11.31
N ALA A 186 -2.12 -8.84 -11.35
CA ALA A 186 -1.09 -9.16 -12.33
C ALA A 186 -0.54 -10.57 -12.10
N ARG A 187 -0.30 -10.95 -10.82
CA ARG A 187 0.13 -12.30 -10.43
C ARG A 187 -0.91 -13.35 -10.81
N SER A 188 -2.20 -13.11 -10.54
CA SER A 188 -3.27 -14.08 -10.83
C SER A 188 -3.59 -14.31 -12.31
N LYS A 189 -3.00 -13.55 -13.23
CA LYS A 189 -3.14 -13.76 -14.69
C LYS A 189 -2.04 -14.64 -15.29
N ILE A 190 -0.98 -14.91 -14.52
CA ILE A 190 0.20 -15.67 -14.95
C ILE A 190 0.06 -17.17 -14.60
N ASP A 191 -0.83 -17.51 -13.66
CA ASP A 191 -1.23 -18.88 -13.30
C ASP A 191 -2.44 -19.35 -14.12
#